data_AF-A0A662W6Y2-F1
#
_entry.id   AF-A0A662W6Y2-F1
#
_cell.length_a   1.000
_cell.length_b   1.000
_cell.length_c   1.000
_cell.angle_alpha   90.00
_cell.angle_beta   90.00
_cell.angle_gamma   90.00
#
_symmetry.space_group_name_H-M   'P 1'
#
loop_
_entity.id
_entity.type
_entity.pdbx_description
1 polymer ?
#
loop_
_entity_poly.entity_id
_entity_poly.type
_entity_poly.pdbx_seq_one_letter_code
_entity_poly.pdbx_strand_id
1 'polypeptide(L)'
;MVNCMFYLEKRDGIARIGKLKYKNIVFETPYLINYLDEPSIARELDFGRAATATKYVIPEYLYEDLKSKSDEINLVTGLSTLSPHQVVDIFNQIERNKPIYAVGVADPLNLPILIYMGVDIVDNILAIKKAYDGIYFLGELELDVGELEKLPCSCKYCRNSSTKDFTENELFEVVARHNTEMLLLEIEKCKRLIEREELRNYVESKIKFQPILTSTLRLLDKGECSYFQRFKKSKCIFSAIESFSRFEVKYFLRRTLEVYEPKTRLLLILPCTAKKPYLTSRTHRIIRSRVWINVNEIIVSSPLVVPREFELLYPAINYDTPVTGDWTDEEIRFVSKWLRKFVEKGDFEKVVAHVSGGYRKVIEFGLRDYEVVFTCEDGILSDSSLNKLKKEIEGYERYDLYEEMFKHMSRYQFGIEFEGQVRGKYPNLDLFNGGRVARSDLRYGMLDVYEIAARELLSNRLYWVQIGEFEPKNKIFASGVINADEKIRPNDLVIFYSSTIMGVGLAVMSGKEMVESEKGVAVRVKRKWPV
;
A
#
# COMPACT_ATOMS: atom_id res chain seq x y z
N MET A 1 -35.36 1.18 10.34
CA MET A 1 -34.16 1.59 11.08
C MET A 1 -33.03 0.72 10.58
N VAL A 2 -31.92 1.31 10.14
CA VAL A 2 -30.74 0.55 9.70
C VAL A 2 -30.20 -0.20 10.92
N ASN A 3 -30.24 -1.54 10.91
CA ASN A 3 -29.77 -2.36 12.04
C ASN A 3 -28.25 -2.52 12.02
N CYS A 4 -27.59 -2.22 10.90
CA CYS A 4 -26.16 -2.38 10.71
C CYS A 4 -25.48 -1.07 10.24
N MET A 5 -24.53 -0.54 11.01
CA MET A 5 -23.73 0.62 10.61
C MET A 5 -22.24 0.30 10.66
N PHE A 6 -21.50 0.68 9.61
CA PHE A 6 -20.06 0.49 9.55
C PHE A 6 -19.31 1.84 9.61
N TYR A 7 -18.29 1.91 10.46
CA TYR A 7 -17.49 3.10 10.69
C TYR A 7 -16.02 2.82 10.35
N LEU A 8 -15.51 3.35 9.24
CA LEU A 8 -14.09 3.21 8.92
C LEU A 8 -13.21 4.02 9.89
N GLU A 9 -12.19 3.39 10.43
CA GLU A 9 -11.18 4.03 11.29
C GLU A 9 -9.79 4.09 10.64
N LYS A 10 -9.40 3.04 9.91
CA LYS A 10 -8.10 2.92 9.24
C LYS A 10 -8.18 1.96 8.05
N ARG A 11 -7.31 2.15 7.05
CA ARG A 11 -7.13 1.21 5.93
C ARG A 11 -5.67 1.06 5.51
N ASP A 12 -5.39 -0.05 4.83
CA ASP A 12 -4.19 -0.30 4.02
C ASP A 12 -4.62 -0.94 2.69
N GLY A 13 -4.63 -0.16 1.61
CA GLY A 13 -5.23 -0.58 0.34
C GLY A 13 -6.74 -0.72 0.44
N ILE A 14 -7.27 -1.92 0.22
CA ILE A 14 -8.70 -2.22 0.37
C ILE A 14 -9.01 -2.71 1.79
N ALA A 15 -8.04 -3.34 2.45
CA ALA A 15 -8.18 -3.84 3.82
C ALA A 15 -8.45 -2.70 4.79
N ARG A 16 -9.34 -2.93 5.74
CA ARG A 16 -9.82 -1.88 6.64
C ARG A 16 -10.13 -2.37 8.04
N ILE A 17 -9.91 -1.46 8.98
CA ILE A 17 -10.36 -1.54 10.37
C ILE A 17 -11.49 -0.55 10.52
N GLY A 18 -12.60 -1.03 11.07
CA GLY A 18 -13.73 -0.21 11.40
C GLY A 18 -14.54 -0.78 12.54
N LYS A 19 -15.56 -0.03 12.94
CA LYS A 19 -16.55 -0.46 13.92
C LYS A 19 -17.83 -0.83 13.21
N LEU A 20 -18.24 -2.08 13.35
CA LEU A 20 -19.51 -2.60 12.91
C LEU A 20 -20.49 -2.56 14.08
N LYS A 21 -21.44 -1.62 14.04
CA LYS A 21 -22.56 -1.62 14.98
C LYS A 21 -23.69 -2.43 14.38
N TYR A 22 -24.01 -3.58 14.99
CA TYR A 22 -25.18 -4.36 14.64
C TYR A 22 -26.13 -4.40 15.84
N LYS A 23 -27.32 -3.83 15.67
CA LYS A 23 -28.27 -3.56 16.76
C LYS A 23 -27.60 -2.75 17.89
N ASN A 24 -27.44 -3.35 19.07
CA ASN A 24 -26.82 -2.72 20.25
C ASN A 24 -25.39 -3.19 20.51
N ILE A 25 -24.82 -4.03 19.65
CA ILE A 25 -23.47 -4.57 19.81
C ILE A 25 -22.53 -3.89 18.81
N VAL A 26 -21.32 -3.57 19.26
CA VAL A 26 -20.26 -2.98 18.42
C VAL A 26 -19.12 -3.97 18.32
N PHE A 27 -18.81 -4.37 17.10
CA PHE A 27 -17.69 -5.23 16.75
C PHE A 27 -16.60 -4.43 16.06
N GLU A 28 -15.34 -4.82 16.23
CA GLU A 28 -14.20 -4.22 15.52
C GLU A 28 -13.74 -5.14 14.39
N THR A 29 -13.68 -4.63 13.16
CA THR A 29 -13.28 -5.40 11.98
C THR A 29 -11.75 -5.40 11.79
N PRO A 30 -11.16 -6.46 11.21
CA PRO A 30 -11.80 -7.73 10.85
C PRO A 30 -12.33 -8.49 12.07
N TYR A 31 -13.53 -9.07 11.96
CA TYR A 31 -14.24 -9.73 13.06
C TYR A 31 -14.44 -11.22 12.78
N LEU A 32 -14.28 -12.06 13.81
CA LEU A 32 -14.58 -13.50 13.76
C LEU A 32 -15.94 -13.77 14.38
N ILE A 33 -16.86 -14.33 13.61
CA ILE A 33 -18.06 -14.96 14.14
C ILE A 33 -17.66 -16.31 14.73
N ASN A 34 -17.72 -16.43 16.05
CA ASN A 34 -17.47 -17.68 16.75
C ASN A 34 -18.77 -18.48 16.90
N TYR A 35 -18.87 -19.62 16.23
CA TYR A 35 -20.02 -20.53 16.32
C TYR A 35 -19.96 -21.52 17.51
N LEU A 36 -18.87 -21.51 18.28
CA LEU A 36 -18.75 -22.29 19.53
C LEU A 36 -19.31 -21.55 20.74
N ASP A 37 -19.63 -20.25 20.60
CA ASP A 37 -20.20 -19.40 21.66
C ASP A 37 -21.58 -18.84 21.22
N GLU A 38 -22.50 -18.63 22.16
CA GLU A 38 -23.77 -17.91 21.91
C GLU A 38 -23.66 -16.43 22.33
N PRO A 39 -24.30 -15.46 21.64
CA PRO A 39 -25.02 -15.55 20.35
C PRO A 39 -24.22 -14.94 19.18
N SER A 40 -24.26 -15.60 18.01
CA SER A 40 -23.64 -15.11 16.79
C SER A 40 -24.56 -14.18 16.00
N ILE A 41 -24.03 -13.05 15.52
CA ILE A 41 -24.68 -12.14 14.55
C ILE A 41 -25.24 -12.89 13.33
N ALA A 42 -24.69 -14.06 13.02
CA ALA A 42 -25.06 -14.87 11.87
C ALA A 42 -26.49 -15.43 11.89
N ARG A 43 -27.11 -15.66 13.06
CA ARG A 43 -28.46 -16.27 13.13
C ARG A 43 -29.55 -15.43 12.46
N GLU A 44 -29.30 -14.13 12.31
CA GLU A 44 -30.28 -13.16 11.81
C GLU A 44 -29.96 -12.69 10.38
N LEU A 45 -28.88 -13.19 9.78
CA LEU A 45 -28.47 -12.84 8.42
C LEU A 45 -29.25 -13.66 7.38
N ASP A 46 -29.77 -12.99 6.37
CA ASP A 46 -30.34 -13.65 5.19
C ASP A 46 -29.23 -14.11 4.24
N PHE A 47 -28.87 -15.39 4.30
CA PHE A 47 -27.87 -15.98 3.39
C PHE A 47 -28.39 -16.18 1.95
N GLY A 48 -29.68 -15.94 1.69
CA GLY A 48 -30.33 -16.30 0.43
C GLY A 48 -30.47 -17.80 0.25
N ARG A 49 -30.94 -18.21 -0.94
CA ARG A 49 -31.13 -19.62 -1.33
C ARG A 49 -30.01 -20.13 -2.26
N ALA A 50 -29.27 -19.23 -2.89
CA ALA A 50 -28.17 -19.55 -3.78
C ALA A 50 -26.85 -18.98 -3.25
N ALA A 51 -25.82 -19.82 -3.20
CA ALA A 51 -24.48 -19.37 -2.83
C ALA A 51 -23.90 -18.43 -3.89
N THR A 52 -23.04 -17.49 -3.51
CA THR A 52 -22.39 -16.54 -4.44
C THR A 52 -21.68 -17.26 -5.59
N ALA A 53 -21.05 -18.40 -5.30
CA ALA A 53 -20.38 -19.23 -6.29
C ALA A 53 -21.29 -19.72 -7.43
N THR A 54 -22.60 -19.85 -7.20
CA THR A 54 -23.55 -20.30 -8.22
C THR A 54 -23.73 -19.29 -9.36
N LYS A 55 -23.34 -18.01 -9.17
CA LYS A 55 -23.32 -16.98 -10.22
C LYS A 55 -22.66 -17.44 -11.53
N TYR A 56 -21.69 -18.33 -11.44
CA TYR A 56 -20.93 -18.83 -12.60
C TYR A 56 -21.48 -20.15 -13.19
N VAL A 57 -22.57 -20.68 -12.64
CA VAL A 57 -23.12 -22.00 -12.99
C VAL A 57 -24.58 -21.90 -13.45
N ILE A 58 -25.36 -20.97 -12.89
CA ILE A 58 -26.77 -20.77 -13.25
C ILE A 58 -26.98 -19.46 -14.02
N PRO A 59 -28.10 -19.30 -14.77
CA PRO A 59 -28.43 -18.05 -15.46
C PRO A 59 -28.51 -16.85 -14.51
N GLU A 60 -28.07 -15.68 -14.97
CA GLU A 60 -27.96 -14.45 -14.17
C GLU A 60 -29.29 -14.04 -13.52
N TYR A 61 -30.40 -14.06 -14.27
CA TYR A 61 -31.71 -13.72 -13.72
C TYR A 61 -32.10 -14.60 -12.52
N LEU A 62 -31.78 -15.90 -12.58
CA LEU A 62 -32.10 -16.85 -11.51
C LEU A 62 -31.19 -16.65 -10.30
N TYR A 63 -29.90 -16.35 -10.52
CA TYR A 63 -28.99 -15.97 -9.44
C TYR A 63 -29.44 -14.70 -8.74
N GLU A 64 -29.81 -13.67 -9.51
CA GLU A 64 -30.31 -12.41 -8.97
C GLU A 64 -31.56 -12.59 -8.12
N ASP A 65 -32.46 -13.51 -8.48
CA ASP A 65 -33.64 -13.86 -7.68
C ASP A 65 -33.31 -14.62 -6.39
N LEU A 66 -32.34 -15.54 -6.43
CA LEU A 66 -32.04 -16.47 -5.33
C LEU A 66 -30.94 -16.01 -4.37
N LYS A 67 -30.11 -15.03 -4.76
CA LYS A 67 -29.02 -14.51 -3.91
C LYS A 67 -29.58 -13.82 -2.65
N SER A 68 -28.72 -13.66 -1.65
CA SER A 68 -29.02 -12.87 -0.45
C SER A 68 -29.57 -11.49 -0.82
N LYS A 69 -30.64 -11.08 -0.14
CA LYS A 69 -31.22 -9.73 -0.27
C LYS A 69 -30.80 -8.82 0.88
N SER A 70 -29.72 -9.18 1.59
CA SER A 70 -29.16 -8.40 2.68
C SER A 70 -28.69 -7.02 2.19
N ASP A 71 -29.36 -5.97 2.66
CA ASP A 71 -28.94 -4.59 2.40
C ASP A 71 -27.81 -4.12 3.33
N GLU A 72 -27.47 -4.90 4.35
CA GLU A 72 -26.62 -4.48 5.47
C GLU A 72 -25.19 -5.00 5.39
N ILE A 73 -25.01 -6.23 4.93
CA ILE A 73 -23.73 -6.94 4.84
C ILE A 73 -23.68 -7.69 3.51
N ASN A 74 -22.59 -7.53 2.78
CA ASN A 74 -22.31 -8.30 1.57
C ASN A 74 -21.88 -9.72 1.98
N LEU A 75 -22.75 -10.70 1.74
CA LEU A 75 -22.45 -12.11 2.02
C LEU A 75 -21.79 -12.76 0.80
N VAL A 76 -20.62 -13.37 1.04
CA VAL A 76 -19.85 -14.07 0.02
C VAL A 76 -19.70 -15.53 0.42
N THR A 77 -20.44 -16.41 -0.25
CA THR A 77 -20.57 -17.83 0.08
C THR A 77 -20.06 -18.73 -1.04
N GLY A 78 -19.52 -19.90 -0.67
CA GLY A 78 -19.03 -20.90 -1.64
C GLY A 78 -17.68 -20.55 -2.29
N LEU A 79 -16.88 -19.65 -1.69
CA LEU A 79 -15.59 -19.23 -2.26
C LEU A 79 -14.61 -20.38 -2.52
N SER A 80 -14.67 -21.46 -1.73
CA SER A 80 -13.80 -22.64 -1.87
C SER A 80 -14.02 -23.42 -3.16
N THR A 81 -15.15 -23.23 -3.86
CA THR A 81 -15.45 -23.93 -5.12
C THR A 81 -15.06 -23.12 -6.36
N LEU A 82 -14.46 -21.94 -6.18
CA LEU A 82 -14.18 -20.99 -7.25
C LEU A 82 -12.71 -20.94 -7.63
N SER A 83 -12.45 -20.67 -8.91
CA SER A 83 -11.10 -20.36 -9.38
C SER A 83 -10.63 -18.97 -8.89
N PRO A 84 -9.31 -18.69 -8.86
CA PRO A 84 -8.78 -17.37 -8.48
C PRO A 84 -9.38 -16.22 -9.29
N HIS A 85 -9.65 -16.44 -10.58
CA HIS A 85 -10.27 -15.45 -11.45
C HIS A 85 -11.69 -15.10 -10.99
N GLN A 86 -12.50 -16.11 -10.68
CA GLN A 86 -13.86 -15.91 -10.20
C GLN A 86 -13.89 -15.26 -8.80
N VAL A 87 -12.98 -15.64 -7.90
CA VAL A 87 -12.86 -14.99 -6.59
C VAL A 87 -12.55 -13.50 -6.76
N VAL A 88 -11.53 -13.15 -7.53
CA VAL A 88 -11.15 -11.75 -7.76
C VAL A 88 -12.26 -10.98 -8.48
N ASP A 89 -12.94 -11.59 -9.44
CA ASP A 89 -14.07 -11.00 -10.14
C ASP A 89 -15.23 -10.65 -9.18
N ILE A 90 -15.63 -11.56 -8.28
CA ILE A 90 -16.60 -11.27 -7.22
C ILE A 90 -16.18 -10.05 -6.41
N PHE A 91 -14.94 -10.05 -5.87
CA PHE A 91 -14.48 -8.96 -5.00
C PHE A 91 -14.30 -7.62 -5.71
N ASN A 92 -14.15 -7.60 -7.03
CA ASN A 92 -14.11 -6.37 -7.82
C ASN A 92 -15.50 -5.78 -8.07
N GLN A 93 -16.56 -6.60 -8.04
CA GLN A 93 -17.93 -6.18 -8.29
C GLN A 93 -18.69 -5.79 -7.00
N ILE A 94 -18.18 -6.18 -5.82
CA ILE A 94 -18.83 -5.88 -4.54
C ILE A 94 -18.69 -4.39 -4.18
N GLU A 95 -19.81 -3.77 -3.82
CA GLU A 95 -19.83 -2.41 -3.25
C GLU A 95 -19.10 -2.37 -1.91
N ARG A 96 -18.19 -1.40 -1.76
CA ARG A 96 -17.32 -1.29 -0.58
C ARG A 96 -17.85 -0.38 0.51
N ASN A 97 -19.05 0.18 0.39
CA ASN A 97 -19.71 0.95 1.45
C ASN A 97 -20.23 0.05 2.60
N LYS A 98 -20.51 -1.23 2.33
CA LYS A 98 -21.01 -2.21 3.29
C LYS A 98 -19.91 -3.19 3.74
N PRO A 99 -20.00 -3.76 4.95
CA PRO A 99 -19.12 -4.84 5.38
C PRO A 99 -19.19 -6.05 4.46
N ILE A 100 -18.06 -6.75 4.27
CA ILE A 100 -18.01 -8.00 3.49
C ILE A 100 -17.76 -9.18 4.43
N TYR A 101 -18.64 -10.17 4.38
CA TYR A 101 -18.52 -11.42 5.13
C TYR A 101 -18.18 -12.58 4.19
N ALA A 102 -16.97 -13.14 4.33
CA ALA A 102 -16.56 -14.37 3.66
C ALA A 102 -16.92 -15.58 4.53
N VAL A 103 -17.91 -16.35 4.09
CA VAL A 103 -18.55 -17.40 4.89
C VAL A 103 -17.82 -18.74 4.73
N GLY A 104 -17.46 -19.36 5.85
CA GLY A 104 -17.03 -20.77 5.92
C GLY A 104 -15.75 -21.12 5.15
N VAL A 105 -14.86 -20.14 4.90
CA VAL A 105 -13.68 -20.33 4.06
C VAL A 105 -12.35 -19.99 4.76
N ALA A 106 -12.40 -19.30 5.90
CA ALA A 106 -11.18 -18.78 6.53
C ALA A 106 -10.37 -19.88 7.24
N ASP A 107 -9.07 -19.89 6.96
CA ASP A 107 -8.04 -20.61 7.69
C ASP A 107 -6.87 -19.65 8.01
N PRO A 108 -5.94 -19.98 8.92
CA PRO A 108 -4.83 -19.08 9.26
C PRO A 108 -3.90 -18.72 8.09
N LEU A 109 -3.89 -19.50 7.01
CA LEU A 109 -3.02 -19.26 5.86
C LEU A 109 -3.65 -18.29 4.84
N ASN A 110 -4.95 -18.45 4.55
CA ASN A 110 -5.68 -17.68 3.55
C ASN A 110 -6.29 -16.38 4.13
N LEU A 111 -6.48 -16.29 5.44
CA LEU A 111 -7.13 -15.16 6.08
C LEU A 111 -6.48 -13.80 5.76
N PRO A 112 -5.13 -13.67 5.73
CA PRO A 112 -4.51 -12.40 5.36
C PRO A 112 -4.87 -11.92 3.95
N ILE A 113 -5.00 -12.83 2.96
CA ILE A 113 -5.40 -12.42 1.61
C ILE A 113 -6.90 -12.11 1.52
N LEU A 114 -7.75 -12.81 2.29
CA LEU A 114 -9.18 -12.46 2.39
C LEU A 114 -9.34 -11.03 2.91
N ILE A 115 -8.66 -10.69 4.01
CA ILE A 115 -8.67 -9.33 4.58
C ILE A 115 -8.09 -8.33 3.57
N TYR A 116 -7.02 -8.68 2.85
CA TYR A 116 -6.43 -7.85 1.81
C TYR A 116 -7.41 -7.51 0.65
N MET A 117 -8.33 -8.43 0.34
CA MET A 117 -9.42 -8.22 -0.64
C MET A 117 -10.58 -7.35 -0.10
N GLY A 118 -10.54 -6.98 1.19
CA GLY A 118 -11.54 -6.15 1.86
C GLY A 118 -12.56 -6.92 2.69
N VAL A 119 -12.32 -8.21 2.98
CA VAL A 119 -13.18 -8.96 3.91
C VAL A 119 -13.11 -8.36 5.30
N ASP A 120 -14.27 -8.02 5.87
CA ASP A 120 -14.43 -7.42 7.18
C ASP A 120 -14.86 -8.44 8.24
N ILE A 121 -15.50 -9.53 7.82
CA ILE A 121 -16.05 -10.56 8.69
C ILE A 121 -15.68 -11.93 8.14
N VAL A 122 -15.25 -12.82 9.03
CA VAL A 122 -15.03 -14.25 8.77
C VAL A 122 -15.68 -15.07 9.88
N ASP A 123 -15.69 -16.38 9.74
CA ASP A 123 -16.16 -17.30 10.79
C ASP A 123 -15.20 -18.46 11.01
N ASN A 124 -15.47 -19.25 12.05
CA ASN A 124 -14.72 -20.44 12.40
C ASN A 124 -15.39 -21.76 11.94
N ILE A 125 -16.35 -21.75 11.01
CA ILE A 125 -17.02 -22.98 10.55
C ILE A 125 -16.00 -23.95 9.96
N LEU A 126 -15.08 -23.45 9.12
CA LEU A 126 -14.02 -24.28 8.53
C LEU A 126 -13.07 -24.82 9.61
N ALA A 127 -12.72 -24.00 10.60
CA ALA A 127 -11.87 -24.42 11.72
C ALA A 127 -12.51 -25.53 12.57
N ILE A 128 -13.82 -25.44 12.83
CA ILE A 128 -14.60 -26.48 13.51
C ILE A 128 -14.62 -27.74 12.66
N LYS A 129 -15.00 -27.64 11.37
CA LYS A 129 -15.04 -28.78 10.46
C LYS A 129 -13.69 -29.51 10.41
N LYS A 130 -12.60 -28.76 10.26
CA LYS A 130 -11.23 -29.30 10.25
C LYS A 130 -10.89 -30.01 11.55
N ALA A 131 -11.26 -29.46 12.71
CA ALA A 131 -11.04 -30.12 13.99
C ALA A 131 -11.72 -31.49 14.10
N TYR A 132 -12.97 -31.60 13.61
CA TYR A 132 -13.70 -32.87 13.56
C TYR A 132 -13.22 -33.82 12.46
N ASP A 133 -12.42 -33.35 11.49
CA ASP A 133 -11.63 -34.20 10.60
C ASP A 133 -10.28 -34.63 11.25
N GLY A 134 -10.04 -34.29 12.52
CA GLY A 134 -8.76 -34.54 13.20
C GLY A 134 -7.65 -33.54 12.87
N ILE A 135 -7.95 -32.41 12.21
CA ILE A 135 -6.94 -31.44 11.79
C ILE A 135 -6.71 -30.35 12.86
N TYR A 136 -5.46 -30.24 13.31
CA TYR A 136 -4.96 -29.24 14.23
C TYR A 136 -4.15 -28.16 13.50
N PHE A 137 -4.49 -26.89 13.70
CA PHE A 137 -3.74 -25.77 13.12
C PHE A 137 -2.49 -25.41 13.92
N LEU A 138 -1.35 -25.30 13.25
CA LEU A 138 -0.11 -24.79 13.83
C LEU A 138 0.53 -23.75 12.90
N GLY A 139 0.15 -22.49 13.07
CA GLY A 139 0.56 -21.42 12.16
C GLY A 139 -0.03 -21.67 10.77
N GLU A 140 0.83 -21.77 9.75
CA GLU A 140 0.46 -22.11 8.37
C GLU A 140 0.27 -23.60 8.11
N LEU A 141 0.53 -24.46 9.11
CA LEU A 141 0.47 -25.91 8.98
C LEU A 141 -0.86 -26.49 9.46
N GLU A 142 -1.30 -27.54 8.77
CA GLU A 142 -2.35 -28.46 9.19
C GLU A 142 -1.67 -29.77 9.63
N LEU A 143 -1.93 -30.22 10.85
CA LEU A 143 -1.39 -31.45 11.42
C LEU A 143 -2.54 -32.43 11.72
N ASP A 144 -2.30 -33.73 11.58
CA ASP A 144 -3.20 -34.73 12.13
C ASP A 144 -3.02 -34.80 13.65
N VAL A 145 -4.08 -34.51 14.41
CA VAL A 145 -4.06 -34.53 15.87
C VAL A 145 -3.80 -35.93 16.42
N GLY A 146 -4.17 -36.99 15.69
CA GLY A 146 -3.92 -38.37 16.06
C GLY A 146 -2.43 -38.73 16.08
N GLU A 147 -1.60 -38.00 15.33
CA GLU A 147 -0.14 -38.16 15.31
C GLU A 147 0.57 -37.39 16.44
N LEU A 148 -0.15 -36.56 17.19
CA LEU A 148 0.42 -35.73 18.25
C LEU A 148 0.32 -36.43 19.60
N GLU A 149 1.44 -36.52 20.34
CA GLU A 149 1.40 -36.93 21.75
C GLU A 149 0.95 -35.78 22.68
N LYS A 150 1.30 -34.55 22.32
CA LYS A 150 0.99 -33.33 23.07
C LYS A 150 0.55 -32.23 22.13
N LEU A 151 -0.33 -31.35 22.59
CA LEU A 151 -0.79 -30.20 21.82
C LEU A 151 0.27 -29.07 21.85
N PRO A 152 0.96 -28.74 20.75
CA PRO A 152 2.13 -27.86 20.74
C PRO A 152 1.74 -26.36 20.72
N CYS A 153 0.94 -25.91 21.69
CA CYS A 153 0.51 -24.51 21.79
C CYS A 153 0.39 -24.05 23.24
N SER A 154 0.50 -22.74 23.46
CA SER A 154 0.38 -22.10 24.78
C SER A 154 -1.01 -21.54 25.09
N CYS A 155 -2.00 -21.74 24.20
CA CYS A 155 -3.37 -21.30 24.41
C CYS A 155 -4.02 -22.04 25.60
N LYS A 156 -5.13 -21.51 26.11
CA LYS A 156 -5.79 -22.05 27.32
C LYS A 156 -6.31 -23.49 27.15
N TYR A 157 -6.51 -23.95 25.91
CA TYR A 157 -7.02 -25.28 25.60
C TYR A 157 -5.90 -26.33 25.43
N CYS A 158 -4.70 -25.91 25.00
CA CYS A 158 -3.57 -26.81 24.75
C CYS A 158 -2.57 -26.87 25.91
N ARG A 159 -2.54 -25.84 26.76
CA ARG A 159 -1.51 -25.71 27.81
C ARG A 159 -1.54 -26.90 28.76
N ASN A 160 -0.40 -27.59 28.82
CA ASN A 160 -0.17 -28.76 29.68
C ASN A 160 -1.06 -29.98 29.35
N SER A 161 -1.63 -30.04 28.16
CA SER A 161 -2.53 -31.13 27.75
C SER A 161 -1.84 -32.14 26.83
N SER A 162 -1.98 -33.42 27.16
CA SER A 162 -1.68 -34.56 26.30
C SER A 162 -2.92 -34.93 25.49
N THR A 163 -2.75 -35.45 24.27
CA THR A 163 -3.90 -35.95 23.49
C THR A 163 -4.59 -37.12 24.17
N LYS A 164 -3.84 -37.88 24.98
CA LYS A 164 -4.35 -39.01 25.79
C LYS A 164 -5.20 -38.57 27.00
N ASP A 165 -5.25 -37.28 27.32
CA ASP A 165 -6.03 -36.77 28.45
C ASP A 165 -7.53 -36.65 28.11
N PHE A 166 -7.90 -36.84 26.84
CA PHE A 166 -9.24 -36.63 26.32
C PHE A 166 -9.79 -37.88 25.65
N THR A 167 -11.11 -38.04 25.67
CA THR A 167 -11.79 -38.90 24.69
C THR A 167 -11.69 -38.30 23.29
N GLU A 168 -11.96 -39.07 22.24
CA GLU A 168 -11.89 -38.60 20.85
C GLU A 168 -12.78 -37.36 20.61
N ASN A 169 -14.03 -37.39 21.07
CA ASN A 169 -14.96 -36.27 20.93
C ASN A 169 -14.51 -35.02 21.71
N GLU A 170 -13.99 -35.20 22.94
CA GLU A 170 -13.46 -34.09 23.73
C GLU A 170 -12.21 -33.50 23.09
N LEU A 171 -11.34 -34.34 22.51
CA LEU A 171 -10.17 -33.90 21.78
C LEU A 171 -10.57 -33.04 20.59
N PHE A 172 -11.54 -33.46 19.78
CA PHE A 172 -12.02 -32.65 18.65
C PHE A 172 -12.66 -31.33 19.10
N GLU A 173 -13.36 -31.29 20.23
CA GLU A 173 -13.86 -30.01 20.79
C GLU A 173 -12.70 -29.09 21.21
N VAL A 174 -11.70 -29.64 21.90
CA VAL A 174 -10.48 -28.91 22.30
C VAL A 174 -9.75 -28.38 21.07
N VAL A 175 -9.61 -29.18 20.02
CA VAL A 175 -8.98 -28.80 18.75
C VAL A 175 -9.81 -27.73 18.03
N ALA A 176 -11.15 -27.81 18.04
CA ALA A 176 -12.02 -26.79 17.43
C ALA A 176 -11.85 -25.43 18.11
N ARG A 177 -11.77 -25.43 19.44
CA ARG A 177 -11.50 -24.23 20.25
C ARG A 177 -10.09 -23.70 19.99
N HIS A 178 -9.07 -24.56 19.90
CA HIS A 178 -7.71 -24.16 19.54
C HIS A 178 -7.61 -23.57 18.13
N ASN A 179 -8.19 -24.23 17.12
CA ASN A 179 -8.19 -23.75 15.74
C ASN A 179 -8.88 -22.37 15.63
N THR A 180 -9.92 -22.14 16.43
CA THR A 180 -10.56 -20.83 16.58
C THR A 180 -9.61 -19.77 17.16
N GLU A 181 -8.82 -20.10 18.18
CA GLU A 181 -7.78 -19.20 18.72
C GLU A 181 -6.70 -18.86 17.68
N MET A 182 -6.34 -19.80 16.80
CA MET A 182 -5.38 -19.54 15.73
C MET A 182 -5.92 -18.50 14.72
N LEU A 183 -7.22 -18.58 14.37
CA LEU A 183 -7.87 -17.56 13.55
C LEU A 183 -7.92 -16.20 14.25
N LEU A 184 -8.28 -16.15 15.53
CA LEU A 184 -8.30 -14.91 16.31
C LEU A 184 -6.93 -14.23 16.37
N LEU A 185 -5.87 -15.02 16.61
CA LEU A 185 -4.50 -14.52 16.61
C LEU A 185 -4.11 -13.95 15.25
N GLU A 186 -4.51 -14.61 14.17
CA GLU A 186 -4.20 -14.17 12.81
C GLU A 186 -4.98 -12.90 12.42
N ILE A 187 -6.23 -12.75 12.86
CA ILE A 187 -6.99 -11.49 12.75
C ILE A 187 -6.27 -10.35 13.48
N GLU A 188 -5.81 -10.59 14.71
CA GLU A 188 -5.13 -9.58 15.50
C GLU A 188 -3.82 -9.11 14.83
N LYS A 189 -3.04 -10.05 14.26
CA LYS A 189 -1.87 -9.68 13.44
C LYS A 189 -2.28 -8.79 12.27
N CYS A 190 -3.33 -9.16 11.53
CA CYS A 190 -3.81 -8.37 10.40
C CYS A 190 -4.26 -6.97 10.81
N LYS A 191 -4.96 -6.81 11.94
CA LYS A 191 -5.31 -5.48 12.50
C LYS A 191 -4.07 -4.63 12.74
N ARG A 192 -3.08 -5.15 13.48
CA ARG A 192 -1.83 -4.41 13.75
C ARG A 192 -1.07 -4.04 12.48
N LEU A 193 -1.07 -4.92 11.47
CA LEU A 193 -0.44 -4.65 10.18
C LEU A 193 -1.18 -3.60 9.35
N ILE A 194 -2.52 -3.57 9.37
CA ILE A 194 -3.32 -2.52 8.73
C ILE A 194 -3.09 -1.17 9.43
N GLU A 195 -3.03 -1.14 10.76
CA GLU A 195 -2.69 0.07 11.53
C GLU A 195 -1.35 0.66 11.11
N ARG A 196 -0.37 -0.22 10.89
CA ARG A 196 0.99 0.11 10.48
C ARG A 196 1.17 0.31 8.99
N GLU A 197 0.20 -0.03 8.15
CA GLU A 197 0.28 0.00 6.68
C GLU A 197 1.31 -1.00 6.10
N GLU A 198 1.41 -2.18 6.73
CA GLU A 198 2.40 -3.23 6.44
C GLU A 198 1.75 -4.56 5.99
N LEU A 199 0.42 -4.60 5.78
CA LEU A 199 -0.32 -5.85 5.52
C LEU A 199 0.17 -6.55 4.25
N ARG A 200 0.47 -5.78 3.20
CA ARG A 200 0.90 -6.34 1.90
C ARG A 200 2.11 -7.26 2.01
N ASN A 201 3.09 -6.93 2.85
CA ASN A 201 4.27 -7.76 3.03
C ASN A 201 3.96 -9.10 3.68
N TYR A 202 3.01 -9.10 4.62
CA TYR A 202 2.56 -10.32 5.27
C TYR A 202 1.80 -11.24 4.31
N VAL A 203 0.92 -10.67 3.48
CA VAL A 203 0.23 -11.39 2.41
C VAL A 203 1.23 -12.03 1.45
N GLU A 204 2.26 -11.30 1.03
CA GLU A 204 3.30 -11.83 0.14
C GLU A 204 4.08 -13.01 0.74
N SER A 205 4.27 -13.05 2.06
CA SER A 205 4.87 -14.23 2.71
C SER A 205 3.93 -15.44 2.73
N LYS A 206 2.63 -15.22 2.94
CA LYS A 206 1.62 -16.28 3.10
C LYS A 206 1.26 -16.94 1.77
N ILE A 207 1.23 -16.18 0.69
CA ILE A 207 0.84 -16.73 -0.61
C ILE A 207 1.81 -17.82 -1.13
N LYS A 208 3.01 -17.91 -0.57
CA LYS A 208 4.06 -18.86 -0.99
C LYS A 208 3.75 -20.30 -0.62
N PHE A 209 2.83 -20.52 0.31
CA PHE A 209 2.47 -21.87 0.76
C PHE A 209 1.47 -22.56 -0.19
N GLN A 210 0.73 -21.81 -1.01
CA GLN A 210 -0.26 -22.39 -1.94
C GLN A 210 -0.35 -21.63 -3.28
N PRO A 211 -0.30 -22.34 -4.43
CA PRO A 211 -0.38 -21.72 -5.76
C PRO A 211 -1.65 -20.87 -5.99
N ILE A 212 -2.79 -21.30 -5.41
CA ILE A 212 -4.06 -20.59 -5.52
C ILE A 212 -3.95 -19.16 -4.97
N LEU A 213 -3.30 -18.98 -3.82
CA LEU A 213 -3.12 -17.68 -3.17
C LEU A 213 -2.18 -16.78 -3.98
N THR A 214 -1.10 -17.35 -4.51
CA THR A 214 -0.18 -16.61 -5.40
C THR A 214 -0.91 -16.12 -6.66
N SER A 215 -1.69 -16.98 -7.31
CA SER A 215 -2.50 -16.58 -8.47
C SER A 215 -3.52 -15.50 -8.12
N THR A 216 -4.21 -15.62 -6.98
CA THR A 216 -5.15 -14.61 -6.49
C THR A 216 -4.47 -13.24 -6.33
N LEU A 217 -3.30 -13.18 -5.65
CA LEU A 217 -2.59 -11.90 -5.46
C LEU A 217 -2.18 -11.26 -6.79
N ARG A 218 -1.69 -12.06 -7.74
CA ARG A 218 -1.29 -11.57 -9.07
C ARG A 218 -2.46 -11.03 -9.88
N LEU A 219 -3.67 -11.57 -9.67
CA LEU A 219 -4.89 -11.07 -10.30
C LEU A 219 -5.38 -9.80 -9.62
N LEU A 220 -5.34 -9.72 -8.29
CA LEU A 220 -5.67 -8.50 -7.54
C LEU A 220 -4.81 -7.31 -7.96
N ASP A 221 -3.52 -7.53 -8.22
CA ASP A 221 -2.59 -6.48 -8.66
C ASP A 221 -2.93 -5.89 -10.06
N LYS A 222 -3.87 -6.48 -10.80
CA LYS A 222 -4.39 -5.95 -12.07
C LYS A 222 -5.65 -5.11 -11.91
N GLY A 223 -6.29 -5.16 -10.74
CA GLY A 223 -7.59 -4.55 -10.47
C GLY A 223 -7.55 -3.05 -10.13
N GLU A 224 -8.69 -2.55 -9.64
CA GLU A 224 -8.88 -1.16 -9.24
C GLU A 224 -7.99 -0.78 -8.04
N CYS A 225 -7.37 0.40 -8.11
CA CYS A 225 -6.45 0.89 -7.06
C CYS A 225 -6.87 2.26 -6.48
N SER A 226 -8.14 2.65 -6.62
CA SER A 226 -8.66 3.95 -6.16
C SER A 226 -8.53 4.14 -4.64
N TYR A 227 -8.60 3.06 -3.87
CA TYR A 227 -8.47 3.07 -2.40
C TYR A 227 -7.02 2.97 -1.90
N PHE A 228 -6.06 2.69 -2.79
CA PHE A 228 -4.66 2.53 -2.39
C PHE A 228 -4.01 3.88 -2.15
N GLN A 229 -3.31 3.99 -1.02
CA GLN A 229 -2.62 5.20 -0.62
C GLN A 229 -1.38 5.45 -1.49
N ARG A 230 -1.26 6.68 -1.99
CA ARG A 230 -0.09 7.15 -2.75
C ARG A 230 1.10 7.47 -1.85
N PHE A 231 0.83 7.71 -0.57
CA PHE A 231 1.80 8.05 0.46
C PHE A 231 1.50 7.24 1.72
N LYS A 232 2.53 6.67 2.35
CA LYS A 232 2.42 5.88 3.58
C LYS A 232 3.57 6.21 4.51
N LYS A 233 3.36 5.94 5.81
CA LYS A 233 4.44 6.01 6.80
C LYS A 233 5.28 4.75 6.81
N SER A 234 4.64 3.61 6.49
CA SER A 234 5.30 2.31 6.49
C SER A 234 6.45 2.24 5.50
N LYS A 235 7.37 1.32 5.80
CA LYS A 235 8.42 0.97 4.86
C LYS A 235 7.90 -0.09 3.91
N CYS A 236 8.05 0.12 2.60
CA CYS A 236 7.89 -0.94 1.62
C CYS A 236 9.06 -1.92 1.70
N ILE A 237 8.82 -3.21 1.93
CA ILE A 237 9.86 -4.23 1.77
C ILE A 237 9.61 -4.96 0.46
N PHE A 238 10.50 -4.81 -0.51
CA PHE A 238 10.42 -5.45 -1.82
C PHE A 238 11.30 -6.70 -1.84
N SER A 239 10.80 -7.80 -1.31
CA SER A 239 11.55 -9.06 -1.15
C SER A 239 11.03 -10.22 -2.00
N ALA A 240 9.94 -10.01 -2.75
CA ALA A 240 9.30 -11.03 -3.57
C ALA A 240 9.08 -10.53 -4.99
N ILE A 241 8.92 -11.44 -5.95
CA ILE A 241 8.66 -11.05 -7.33
C ILE A 241 7.31 -10.32 -7.49
N GLU A 242 6.31 -10.66 -6.65
CA GLU A 242 5.03 -9.97 -6.57
C GLU A 242 5.16 -8.52 -6.03
N SER A 243 6.32 -8.13 -5.48
CA SER A 243 6.59 -6.74 -5.14
C SER A 243 6.63 -5.82 -6.37
N PHE A 244 6.95 -6.36 -7.54
CA PHE A 244 7.07 -5.60 -8.80
C PHE A 244 5.71 -5.16 -9.35
N SER A 245 4.66 -5.89 -8.97
CA SER A 245 3.28 -5.62 -9.36
C SER A 245 2.51 -4.77 -8.33
N ARG A 246 3.12 -4.43 -7.20
CA ARG A 246 2.53 -3.55 -6.17
C ARG A 246 2.08 -2.20 -6.74
N PHE A 247 1.01 -1.67 -6.14
CA PHE A 247 0.50 -0.35 -6.48
C PHE A 247 1.57 0.74 -6.31
N GLU A 248 2.32 0.71 -5.21
CA GLU A 248 3.33 1.71 -4.86
C GLU A 248 4.39 1.84 -5.95
N VAL A 249 4.87 0.70 -6.48
CA VAL A 249 5.88 0.64 -7.55
C VAL A 249 5.29 1.15 -8.87
N LYS A 250 4.13 0.63 -9.27
CA LYS A 250 3.45 1.02 -10.52
C LYS A 250 3.09 2.49 -10.54
N TYR A 251 2.51 2.99 -9.45
CA TYR A 251 2.09 4.39 -9.31
C TYR A 251 3.31 5.31 -9.36
N PHE A 252 4.33 5.04 -8.54
CA PHE A 252 5.54 5.87 -8.51
C PHE A 252 6.19 5.94 -9.89
N LEU A 253 6.50 4.81 -10.53
CA LEU A 253 7.17 4.79 -11.83
C LEU A 253 6.35 5.47 -12.94
N ARG A 254 5.03 5.27 -12.96
CA ARG A 254 4.15 5.95 -13.93
C ARG A 254 4.07 7.45 -13.67
N ARG A 255 3.81 7.86 -12.43
CA ARG A 255 3.58 9.26 -12.07
C ARG A 255 4.86 10.08 -12.19
N THR A 256 6.00 9.53 -11.74
CA THR A 256 7.30 10.16 -11.94
C THR A 256 7.61 10.29 -13.42
N LEU A 257 7.44 9.24 -14.23
CA LEU A 257 7.65 9.33 -15.67
C LEU A 257 6.73 10.37 -16.32
N GLU A 258 5.46 10.47 -15.92
CA GLU A 258 4.50 11.45 -16.44
C GLU A 258 4.97 12.89 -16.20
N VAL A 259 5.45 13.19 -15.00
CA VAL A 259 5.81 14.56 -14.58
C VAL A 259 7.31 14.87 -14.61
N TYR A 260 8.15 13.92 -15.03
CA TYR A 260 9.60 14.12 -15.10
C TYR A 260 9.97 15.14 -16.17
N GLU A 261 10.80 16.10 -15.83
CA GLU A 261 11.32 17.13 -16.73
C GLU A 261 12.81 17.37 -16.47
N PRO A 262 13.67 16.72 -17.26
CA PRO A 262 15.11 16.94 -17.23
C PRO A 262 15.49 18.41 -17.47
N LYS A 263 16.62 18.81 -16.89
CA LYS A 263 17.12 20.19 -16.91
C LYS A 263 18.47 20.34 -17.60
N THR A 264 19.08 19.23 -17.99
CA THR A 264 20.38 19.17 -18.66
C THR A 264 20.32 18.08 -19.72
N ARG A 265 21.16 18.23 -20.74
CA ARG A 265 21.25 17.25 -21.84
C ARG A 265 22.13 16.04 -21.50
N LEU A 266 22.68 16.00 -20.29
CA LEU A 266 23.49 14.91 -19.75
C LEU A 266 22.71 14.15 -18.68
N LEU A 267 22.63 12.84 -18.82
CA LEU A 267 22.15 11.95 -17.77
C LEU A 267 23.31 11.24 -17.07
N LEU A 268 23.36 11.33 -15.74
CA LEU A 268 24.21 10.51 -14.89
C LEU A 268 23.39 9.40 -14.22
N ILE A 269 23.75 8.14 -14.45
CA ILE A 269 23.15 6.98 -13.81
C ILE A 269 24.02 6.53 -12.63
N LEU A 270 23.41 6.42 -11.45
CA LEU A 270 24.06 6.01 -10.20
C LEU A 270 23.37 4.78 -9.59
N PRO A 271 24.09 3.97 -8.78
CA PRO A 271 23.49 2.85 -8.08
C PRO A 271 22.74 3.33 -6.84
N CYS A 272 21.72 2.59 -6.44
CA CYS A 272 21.06 2.80 -5.15
C CYS A 272 21.98 2.50 -3.97
N THR A 273 21.53 2.82 -2.75
CA THR A 273 22.23 2.51 -1.52
C THR A 273 21.25 2.09 -0.43
N ALA A 274 21.72 1.40 0.62
CA ALA A 274 20.88 0.99 1.74
C ALA A 274 20.25 2.18 2.48
N LYS A 275 21.01 3.28 2.66
CA LYS A 275 20.53 4.50 3.34
C LYS A 275 19.77 5.42 2.38
N LYS A 276 18.55 5.79 2.77
CA LYS A 276 17.68 6.72 2.05
C LYS A 276 17.49 8.01 2.88
N PRO A 277 17.37 9.19 2.25
CA PRO A 277 17.47 9.37 0.80
C PRO A 277 18.91 9.23 0.31
N TYR A 278 19.09 8.80 -0.94
CA TYR A 278 20.37 8.35 -1.44
C TYR A 278 21.43 9.45 -1.38
N LEU A 279 21.05 10.71 -1.59
CA LEU A 279 21.97 11.86 -1.52
C LEU A 279 22.71 11.97 -0.17
N THR A 280 22.11 11.48 0.93
CA THR A 280 22.75 11.45 2.26
C THR A 280 23.58 10.20 2.53
N SER A 281 23.56 9.22 1.62
CA SER A 281 24.32 7.97 1.77
C SER A 281 25.82 8.24 1.72
N ARG A 282 26.61 7.36 2.36
CA ARG A 282 28.08 7.47 2.37
C ARG A 282 28.63 7.52 0.93
N THR A 283 28.19 6.60 0.07
CA THR A 283 28.65 6.51 -1.33
C THR A 283 28.38 7.80 -2.10
N HIS A 284 27.13 8.29 -2.11
CA HIS A 284 26.76 9.49 -2.87
C HIS A 284 27.47 10.74 -2.31
N ARG A 285 27.64 10.85 -1.00
CA ARG A 285 28.41 11.94 -0.37
C ARG A 285 29.88 11.94 -0.79
N ILE A 286 30.52 10.76 -0.86
CA ILE A 286 31.92 10.66 -1.28
C ILE A 286 32.06 11.06 -2.75
N ILE A 287 31.21 10.53 -3.63
CA ILE A 287 31.21 10.89 -5.06
C ILE A 287 31.08 12.41 -5.20
N ARG A 288 30.10 13.02 -4.53
CA ARG A 288 29.84 14.47 -4.60
C ARG A 288 30.92 15.33 -3.95
N SER A 289 31.71 14.78 -3.02
CA SER A 289 32.85 15.51 -2.44
C SER A 289 34.04 15.62 -3.41
N ARG A 290 34.12 14.73 -4.41
CA ARG A 290 35.20 14.71 -5.41
C ARG A 290 34.75 15.19 -6.78
N VAL A 291 33.46 15.09 -7.06
CA VAL A 291 32.85 15.42 -8.35
C VAL A 291 31.68 16.37 -8.12
N TRP A 292 31.70 17.54 -8.75
CA TRP A 292 30.60 18.50 -8.66
C TRP A 292 29.45 18.08 -9.58
N ILE A 293 28.46 17.41 -9.00
CA ILE A 293 27.31 16.83 -9.70
C ILE A 293 26.07 17.71 -9.52
N ASN A 294 25.65 18.39 -10.59
CA ASN A 294 24.40 19.16 -10.68
C ASN A 294 23.77 18.98 -12.08
N VAL A 295 23.84 17.75 -12.60
CA VAL A 295 23.28 17.32 -13.89
C VAL A 295 22.13 16.36 -13.61
N ASN A 296 21.34 15.97 -14.62
CA ASN A 296 20.24 15.05 -14.34
C ASN A 296 20.77 13.71 -13.88
N GLU A 297 20.11 13.15 -12.88
CA GLU A 297 20.54 11.94 -12.21
C GLU A 297 19.38 10.94 -12.14
N ILE A 298 19.65 9.68 -12.51
CA ILE A 298 18.74 8.57 -12.27
C ILE A 298 19.45 7.53 -11.41
N ILE A 299 18.80 7.18 -10.31
CA ILE A 299 19.27 6.17 -9.36
C ILE A 299 18.55 4.87 -9.69
N VAL A 300 19.33 3.85 -10.06
CA VAL A 300 18.80 2.53 -10.39
C VAL A 300 18.75 1.67 -9.12
N SER A 301 17.58 1.10 -8.84
CA SER A 301 17.32 0.14 -7.76
C SER A 301 16.38 -0.97 -8.26
N SER A 302 16.11 -1.95 -7.40
CA SER A 302 15.15 -3.04 -7.65
C SER A 302 13.98 -2.86 -6.68
N PRO A 303 12.72 -2.72 -7.13
CA PRO A 303 12.23 -2.55 -8.51
C PRO A 303 12.23 -1.09 -9.00
N LEU A 304 12.71 -0.12 -8.21
CA LEU A 304 12.55 1.31 -8.50
C LEU A 304 13.64 1.89 -9.42
N VAL A 305 13.23 2.76 -10.34
CA VAL A 305 14.10 3.68 -11.08
C VAL A 305 13.71 5.09 -10.65
N VAL A 306 14.65 5.82 -10.04
CA VAL A 306 14.34 7.05 -9.30
C VAL A 306 15.15 8.21 -9.89
N PRO A 307 14.56 9.11 -10.68
CA PRO A 307 15.18 10.40 -10.94
C PRO A 307 15.37 11.16 -9.62
N ARG A 308 16.52 11.81 -9.45
CA ARG A 308 16.98 12.42 -8.19
C ARG A 308 15.94 13.36 -7.59
N GLU A 309 15.24 14.09 -8.43
CA GLU A 309 14.25 15.09 -8.07
C GLU A 309 13.07 14.48 -7.27
N PHE A 310 12.85 13.17 -7.39
CA PHE A 310 11.78 12.44 -6.69
C PHE A 310 12.25 11.61 -5.48
N GLU A 311 13.52 11.67 -5.08
CA GLU A 311 14.06 10.75 -4.06
C GLU A 311 13.46 10.92 -2.65
N LEU A 312 12.84 12.07 -2.36
CA LEU A 312 12.15 12.35 -1.09
C LEU A 312 10.69 11.91 -1.10
N LEU A 313 10.18 11.39 -2.23
CA LEU A 313 8.81 10.92 -2.34
C LEU A 313 8.66 9.45 -1.99
N TYR A 314 7.48 9.08 -1.52
CA TYR A 314 7.13 7.68 -1.31
C TYR A 314 6.93 6.95 -2.66
N PRO A 315 7.42 5.70 -2.80
CA PRO A 315 8.11 4.89 -1.81
C PRO A 315 9.64 5.06 -1.80
N ALA A 316 10.23 5.89 -2.66
CA ALA A 316 11.69 6.03 -2.82
C ALA A 316 12.44 6.40 -1.52
N ILE A 317 11.83 7.21 -0.66
CA ILE A 317 12.39 7.54 0.67
C ILE A 317 12.20 6.41 1.71
N ASN A 318 11.17 5.57 1.55
CA ASN A 318 10.67 4.63 2.56
C ASN A 318 10.56 3.20 2.00
N TYR A 319 11.63 2.68 1.39
CA TYR A 319 11.66 1.28 0.95
C TYR A 319 12.94 0.55 1.38
N ASP A 320 12.87 -0.77 1.36
CA ASP A 320 13.97 -1.70 1.48
C ASP A 320 13.88 -2.80 0.43
N THR A 321 15.03 -3.35 0.06
CA THR A 321 15.15 -4.45 -0.90
C THR A 321 16.39 -5.27 -0.55
N PRO A 322 16.40 -6.60 -0.80
CA PRO A 322 17.62 -7.39 -0.72
C PRO A 322 18.73 -6.78 -1.59
N VAL A 323 19.95 -6.73 -1.05
CA VAL A 323 21.13 -6.22 -1.75
C VAL A 323 22.20 -7.32 -1.78
N THR A 324 21.98 -8.34 -2.61
CA THR A 324 22.93 -9.44 -2.82
C THR A 324 23.97 -9.10 -3.89
N GLY A 325 23.68 -8.13 -4.77
CA GLY A 325 24.48 -7.83 -5.96
C GLY A 325 24.12 -8.71 -7.17
N ASP A 326 23.44 -9.83 -6.91
CA ASP A 326 22.88 -10.72 -7.92
C ASP A 326 21.47 -10.28 -8.29
N TRP A 327 21.26 -10.05 -9.58
CA TRP A 327 19.99 -9.64 -10.14
C TRP A 327 19.47 -10.75 -11.04
N THR A 328 18.23 -11.14 -10.84
CA THR A 328 17.54 -12.10 -11.71
C THR A 328 17.19 -11.46 -13.05
N ASP A 329 16.97 -12.29 -14.08
CA ASP A 329 16.57 -11.80 -15.41
C ASP A 329 15.25 -11.02 -15.39
N GLU A 330 14.34 -11.36 -14.47
CA GLU A 330 13.07 -10.65 -14.33
C GLU A 330 13.27 -9.25 -13.75
N GLU A 331 14.14 -9.11 -12.74
CA GLU A 331 14.53 -7.81 -12.19
C GLU A 331 15.22 -6.95 -13.24
N ILE A 332 16.18 -7.52 -13.98
CA ILE A 332 16.87 -6.83 -15.07
C ILE A 332 15.86 -6.33 -16.09
N ARG A 333 15.02 -7.21 -16.64
CA ARG A 333 14.02 -6.84 -17.66
C ARG A 333 13.07 -5.75 -17.18
N PHE A 334 12.59 -5.85 -15.94
CA PHE A 334 11.64 -4.88 -15.41
C PHE A 334 12.29 -3.49 -15.22
N VAL A 335 13.44 -3.43 -14.55
CA VAL A 335 14.10 -2.17 -14.23
C VAL A 335 14.66 -1.51 -15.50
N SER A 336 15.24 -2.29 -16.41
CA SER A 336 15.71 -1.80 -17.71
C SER A 336 14.59 -1.17 -18.54
N LYS A 337 13.39 -1.78 -18.54
CA LYS A 337 12.22 -1.24 -19.25
C LYS A 337 11.84 0.14 -18.74
N TRP A 338 11.85 0.36 -17.43
CA TRP A 338 11.51 1.66 -16.85
C TRP A 338 12.64 2.68 -17.05
N LEU A 339 13.89 2.26 -16.86
CA LEU A 339 15.06 3.11 -17.13
C LEU A 339 15.03 3.64 -18.56
N ARG A 340 14.81 2.76 -19.55
CA ARG A 340 14.70 3.16 -20.96
C ARG A 340 13.66 4.25 -21.18
N LYS A 341 12.48 4.13 -20.58
CA LYS A 341 11.42 5.15 -20.70
C LYS A 341 11.84 6.52 -20.16
N PHE A 342 12.58 6.57 -19.06
CA PHE A 342 13.09 7.84 -18.53
C PHE A 342 14.17 8.44 -19.43
N VAL A 343 15.04 7.61 -20.00
CA VAL A 343 16.07 8.05 -20.96
C VAL A 343 15.43 8.59 -22.23
N GLU A 344 14.45 7.86 -22.80
CA GLU A 344 13.68 8.28 -23.98
C GLU A 344 12.94 9.60 -23.72
N LYS A 345 12.31 9.75 -22.54
CA LYS A 345 11.61 10.99 -22.19
C LYS A 345 12.54 12.20 -22.12
N GLY A 346 13.79 12.00 -21.68
CA GLY A 346 14.71 13.09 -21.45
C GLY A 346 15.50 13.57 -22.65
N ASP A 347 15.48 12.83 -23.76
CA ASP A 347 16.21 13.15 -25.00
C ASP A 347 17.67 13.58 -24.74
N PHE A 348 18.35 12.80 -23.91
CA PHE A 348 19.71 13.11 -23.47
C PHE A 348 20.71 12.93 -24.62
N GLU A 349 21.59 13.92 -24.81
CA GLU A 349 22.69 13.84 -25.77
C GLU A 349 23.77 12.86 -25.30
N LYS A 350 23.93 12.71 -23.98
CA LYS A 350 24.95 11.85 -23.41
C LYS A 350 24.44 11.16 -22.16
N VAL A 351 24.71 9.86 -22.08
CA VAL A 351 24.40 9.02 -20.91
C VAL A 351 25.70 8.52 -20.30
N VAL A 352 25.95 8.89 -19.05
CA VAL A 352 27.09 8.45 -18.26
C VAL A 352 26.61 7.50 -17.18
N ALA A 353 27.13 6.28 -17.16
CA ALA A 353 26.79 5.26 -16.19
C ALA A 353 27.95 5.04 -15.21
N HIS A 354 27.75 5.42 -13.95
CA HIS A 354 28.73 5.23 -12.88
C HIS A 354 28.28 4.11 -11.93
N VAL A 355 28.24 2.89 -12.47
CA VAL A 355 27.74 1.68 -11.80
C VAL A 355 28.60 0.46 -12.11
N SER A 356 28.41 -0.61 -11.34
CA SER A 356 29.04 -1.92 -11.56
C SER A 356 28.07 -3.07 -11.30
N GLY A 357 28.47 -4.31 -11.60
CA GLY A 357 27.71 -5.53 -11.28
C GLY A 357 26.33 -5.59 -11.93
N GLY A 358 25.31 -6.04 -11.18
CA GLY A 358 23.93 -6.15 -11.68
C GLY A 358 23.36 -4.85 -12.25
N TYR A 359 23.72 -3.69 -11.68
CA TYR A 359 23.31 -2.38 -12.21
C TYR A 359 23.83 -2.15 -13.63
N ARG A 360 25.07 -2.57 -13.93
CA ARG A 360 25.64 -2.46 -15.28
C ARG A 360 24.86 -3.32 -16.28
N LYS A 361 24.48 -4.54 -15.90
CA LYS A 361 23.64 -5.43 -16.73
C LYS A 361 22.28 -4.80 -17.06
N VAL A 362 21.66 -4.13 -16.10
CA VAL A 362 20.40 -3.39 -16.32
C VAL A 362 20.55 -2.32 -17.39
N ILE A 363 21.64 -1.56 -17.34
CA ILE A 363 21.91 -0.47 -18.30
C ILE A 363 22.25 -1.05 -19.67
N GLU A 364 23.17 -2.03 -19.75
CA GLU A 364 23.54 -2.70 -21.00
C GLU A 364 22.33 -3.34 -21.69
N PHE A 365 21.43 -3.96 -20.93
CA PHE A 365 20.21 -4.55 -21.49
C PHE A 365 19.20 -3.49 -21.96
N GLY A 366 18.93 -2.47 -21.14
CA GLY A 366 17.88 -1.47 -21.40
C GLY A 366 18.27 -0.43 -22.45
N LEU A 367 19.54 -0.07 -22.50
CA LEU A 367 20.08 1.02 -23.32
C LEU A 367 21.09 0.52 -24.36
N ARG A 368 20.96 -0.72 -24.82
CA ARG A 368 21.85 -1.33 -25.84
C ARG A 368 21.97 -0.54 -27.15
N ASP A 369 20.95 0.27 -27.45
CA ASP A 369 20.86 1.09 -28.66
C ASP A 369 21.37 2.53 -28.41
N TYR A 370 21.91 2.83 -27.23
CA TYR A 370 22.45 4.13 -26.84
C TYR A 370 23.97 4.05 -26.63
N GLU A 371 24.67 5.14 -26.95
CA GLU A 371 26.06 5.29 -26.56
C GLU A 371 26.14 5.65 -25.06
N VAL A 372 26.46 4.66 -24.23
CA VAL A 372 26.58 4.82 -22.78
C VAL A 372 28.05 4.78 -22.35
N VAL A 373 28.50 5.84 -21.68
CA VAL A 373 29.87 5.93 -21.15
C VAL A 373 29.92 5.34 -19.74
N PHE A 374 30.53 4.17 -19.59
CA PHE A 374 30.76 3.55 -18.28
C PHE A 374 32.04 4.07 -17.62
N THR A 375 31.89 4.64 -16.42
CA THR A 375 32.99 5.31 -15.70
C THR A 375 33.55 4.52 -14.54
N CYS A 376 32.88 3.45 -14.10
CA CYS A 376 33.39 2.57 -13.05
C CYS A 376 34.38 1.54 -13.63
N GLU A 377 35.63 1.60 -13.18
CA GLU A 377 36.72 0.69 -13.57
C GLU A 377 37.03 -0.24 -12.39
N ASP A 378 37.84 0.22 -11.43
CA ASP A 378 38.30 -0.57 -10.27
C ASP A 378 37.42 -0.40 -9.02
N GLY A 379 36.17 0.00 -9.21
CA GLY A 379 35.18 0.21 -8.17
C GLY A 379 34.63 1.63 -8.11
N ILE A 380 33.38 1.75 -7.64
CA ILE A 380 32.59 3.00 -7.69
C ILE A 380 33.28 4.17 -6.98
N LEU A 381 34.11 3.92 -5.96
CA LEU A 381 34.78 4.98 -5.19
C LEU A 381 36.30 5.07 -5.45
N SER A 382 36.82 4.36 -6.47
CA SER A 382 38.24 4.43 -6.83
C SER A 382 38.58 5.78 -7.46
N ASP A 383 39.83 6.23 -7.29
CA ASP A 383 40.26 7.50 -7.87
C ASP A 383 40.25 7.48 -9.40
N SER A 384 40.56 6.33 -10.02
CA SER A 384 40.42 6.12 -11.48
C SER A 384 38.98 6.40 -11.94
N SER A 385 38.01 5.75 -11.30
CA SER A 385 36.59 5.88 -11.66
C SER A 385 36.04 7.28 -11.43
N LEU A 386 36.43 7.93 -10.33
CA LEU A 386 35.95 9.28 -10.00
C LEU A 386 36.58 10.37 -10.87
N ASN A 387 37.85 10.22 -11.26
CA ASN A 387 38.50 11.13 -12.20
C ASN A 387 37.88 11.01 -13.59
N LYS A 388 37.60 9.78 -14.05
CA LYS A 388 36.89 9.55 -15.30
C LYS A 388 35.48 10.14 -15.25
N LEU A 389 34.72 9.88 -14.19
CA LEU A 389 33.41 10.48 -13.99
C LEU A 389 33.46 12.02 -14.06
N LYS A 390 34.42 12.64 -13.36
CA LYS A 390 34.60 14.10 -13.37
C LYS A 390 34.79 14.62 -14.80
N LYS A 391 35.67 13.99 -15.58
CA LYS A 391 35.94 14.38 -16.97
C LYS A 391 34.70 14.25 -17.85
N GLU A 392 33.93 13.17 -17.69
CA GLU A 392 32.79 12.90 -18.57
C GLU A 392 31.58 13.83 -18.35
N ILE A 393 31.47 14.44 -17.15
CA ILE A 393 30.38 15.36 -16.81
C ILE A 393 30.79 16.84 -16.86
N GLU A 394 32.07 17.13 -17.10
CA GLU A 394 32.59 18.50 -17.17
C GLU A 394 32.08 19.20 -18.43
N GLY A 395 31.85 20.51 -18.35
CA GLY A 395 31.38 21.34 -19.48
C GLY A 395 29.88 21.34 -19.73
N TYR A 396 29.09 20.51 -19.02
CA TYR A 396 27.63 20.53 -19.11
C TYR A 396 26.99 21.57 -18.19
N GLU A 397 25.81 22.05 -18.60
CA GLU A 397 24.96 22.94 -17.80
C GLU A 397 24.61 22.32 -16.45
N ARG A 398 24.33 23.18 -15.48
CA ARG A 398 24.00 22.78 -14.11
C ARG A 398 22.76 23.49 -13.65
N TYR A 399 21.98 22.82 -12.81
CA TYR A 399 20.77 23.37 -12.22
C TYR A 399 20.81 23.30 -10.69
N ASP A 400 19.94 24.10 -10.05
CA ASP A 400 19.68 23.99 -8.62
C ASP A 400 18.79 22.78 -8.37
N LEU A 401 19.41 21.72 -7.83
CA LEU A 401 18.71 20.48 -7.54
C LEU A 401 17.54 20.68 -6.57
N TYR A 402 17.67 21.54 -5.56
CA TYR A 402 16.66 21.64 -4.52
C TYR A 402 15.44 22.42 -4.99
N GLU A 403 15.62 23.41 -5.85
CA GLU A 403 14.52 24.09 -6.53
C GLU A 403 13.72 23.08 -7.39
N GLU A 404 14.44 22.28 -8.18
CA GLU A 404 13.81 21.31 -9.07
C GLU A 404 13.15 20.15 -8.33
N MET A 405 13.68 19.74 -7.18
CA MET A 405 12.98 18.81 -6.29
C MET A 405 11.61 19.32 -5.89
N PHE A 406 11.47 20.60 -5.50
CA PHE A 406 10.16 21.15 -5.13
C PHE A 406 9.20 21.22 -6.31
N LYS A 407 9.66 21.66 -7.49
CA LYS A 407 8.83 21.68 -8.71
C LYS A 407 8.31 20.29 -9.06
N HIS A 408 9.21 19.29 -9.10
CA HIS A 408 8.86 17.90 -9.41
C HIS A 408 7.96 17.27 -8.34
N MET A 409 8.21 17.51 -7.05
CA MET A 409 7.35 17.03 -5.96
C MET A 409 5.95 17.66 -6.01
N SER A 410 5.86 18.95 -6.36
CA SER A 410 4.60 19.66 -6.50
C SER A 410 3.79 19.12 -7.68
N ARG A 411 4.44 18.92 -8.85
CA ARG A 411 3.81 18.27 -10.00
C ARG A 411 3.38 16.85 -9.67
N TYR A 412 4.23 16.05 -9.02
CA TYR A 412 3.92 14.68 -8.66
C TYR A 412 2.66 14.58 -7.80
N GLN A 413 2.58 15.40 -6.75
CA GLN A 413 1.50 15.32 -5.77
C GLN A 413 0.23 16.06 -6.23
N PHE A 414 0.37 17.27 -6.75
CA PHE A 414 -0.77 18.17 -7.01
C PHE A 414 -1.02 18.46 -8.49
N GLY A 415 -0.04 18.22 -9.35
CA GLY A 415 -0.14 18.55 -10.78
C GLY A 415 0.07 20.04 -11.09
N ILE A 416 0.62 20.81 -10.14
CA ILE A 416 0.98 22.22 -10.28
C ILE A 416 2.40 22.46 -9.74
N GLU A 417 2.96 23.63 -10.00
CA GLU A 417 4.24 24.06 -9.42
C GLU A 417 4.02 25.25 -8.51
N PHE A 418 4.57 25.18 -7.29
CA PHE A 418 4.54 26.30 -6.36
C PHE A 418 5.75 27.21 -6.58
N GLU A 419 5.53 28.52 -6.58
CA GLU A 419 6.60 29.50 -6.63
C GLU A 419 7.23 29.74 -5.25
N GLY A 420 8.54 29.94 -5.23
CA GLY A 420 9.25 30.38 -4.03
C GLY A 420 10.74 30.08 -4.06
N GLN A 421 11.40 30.42 -2.96
CA GLN A 421 12.81 30.15 -2.73
C GLN A 421 12.97 28.99 -1.75
N VAL A 422 13.85 28.05 -2.09
CA VAL A 422 14.15 26.90 -1.23
C VAL A 422 15.07 27.32 -0.09
N ARG A 423 14.72 26.90 1.13
CA ARG A 423 15.48 27.13 2.36
C ARG A 423 15.62 25.85 3.16
N GLY A 424 16.56 25.86 4.10
CA GLY A 424 16.79 24.74 5.03
C GLY A 424 17.93 23.83 4.58
N LYS A 425 18.14 22.76 5.34
CA LYS A 425 19.22 21.80 5.12
C LYS A 425 18.62 20.48 4.67
N TYR A 426 19.04 20.02 3.49
CA TYR A 426 18.66 18.73 2.97
C TYR A 426 18.84 17.60 4.01
N PRO A 427 17.87 16.68 4.18
CA PRO A 427 16.63 16.53 3.40
C PRO A 427 15.42 17.35 3.92
N ASN A 428 15.59 18.15 4.96
CA ASN A 428 14.55 19.01 5.53
C ASN A 428 14.53 20.34 4.81
N LEU A 429 13.83 20.39 3.69
CA LEU A 429 13.73 21.56 2.83
C LEU A 429 12.36 22.22 2.99
N ASP A 430 12.33 23.54 2.96
CA ASP A 430 11.14 24.38 2.95
C ASP A 430 11.13 25.24 1.68
N LEU A 431 9.95 25.51 1.12
CA LEU A 431 9.73 26.50 0.07
C LEU A 431 9.09 27.76 0.68
N PHE A 432 9.64 28.93 0.39
CA PHE A 432 9.21 30.22 0.96
C PHE A 432 8.88 31.26 -0.12
N ASN A 433 7.76 31.94 0.03
CA ASN A 433 7.35 33.09 -0.79
C ASN A 433 6.55 34.07 0.08
N GLY A 434 7.22 35.03 0.73
CA GLY A 434 6.60 35.91 1.76
C GLY A 434 6.19 35.21 3.06
N GLY A 435 5.88 33.92 3.00
CA GLY A 435 5.67 32.99 4.10
C GLY A 435 6.06 31.57 3.67
N ARG A 436 5.93 30.59 4.56
CA ARG A 436 6.17 29.19 4.17
C ARG A 436 5.06 28.72 3.24
N VAL A 437 5.42 28.13 2.11
CA VAL A 437 4.51 27.62 1.07
C VAL A 437 4.34 26.11 1.22
N ALA A 438 5.46 25.39 1.24
CA ALA A 438 5.49 23.94 1.38
C ALA A 438 6.74 23.47 2.14
N ARG A 439 6.73 22.23 2.63
CA ARG A 439 7.85 21.56 3.30
C ARG A 439 7.90 20.09 2.88
N SER A 440 9.10 19.52 2.75
CA SER A 440 9.25 18.07 2.63
C SER A 440 8.86 17.34 3.93
N ASP A 441 7.79 16.53 3.90
CA ASP A 441 7.44 15.61 4.99
C ASP A 441 8.04 14.23 4.72
N LEU A 442 9.21 14.00 5.30
CA LEU A 442 9.97 12.76 5.16
C LEU A 442 9.29 11.54 5.80
N ARG A 443 8.27 11.74 6.66
CA ARG A 443 7.57 10.62 7.30
C ARG A 443 6.64 9.92 6.32
N TYR A 444 5.95 10.70 5.50
CA TYR A 444 5.06 10.18 4.45
C TYR A 444 5.71 10.12 3.07
N GLY A 445 6.83 10.82 2.88
CA GLY A 445 7.45 11.00 1.56
C GLY A 445 6.59 11.85 0.64
N MET A 446 6.20 13.04 1.10
CA MET A 446 5.30 13.95 0.36
C MET A 446 5.61 15.42 0.69
N LEU A 447 4.89 16.35 0.06
CA LEU A 447 4.85 17.75 0.46
C LEU A 447 3.75 18.01 1.48
N ASP A 448 4.12 18.72 2.55
CA ASP A 448 3.21 19.36 3.48
C ASP A 448 3.03 20.83 3.09
N VAL A 449 1.79 21.30 2.91
CA VAL A 449 1.51 22.65 2.41
C VAL A 449 0.96 23.59 3.49
N TYR A 450 1.17 24.88 3.29
CA TYR A 450 0.78 25.97 4.19
C TYR A 450 -0.21 26.89 3.47
N GLU A 451 -0.61 27.98 4.13
CA GLU A 451 -1.74 28.82 3.71
C GLU A 451 -1.67 29.26 2.25
N ILE A 452 -0.50 29.74 1.79
CA ILE A 452 -0.30 30.25 0.43
C ILE A 452 -0.61 29.16 -0.61
N ALA A 453 0.04 28.01 -0.50
CA ALA A 453 -0.22 26.86 -1.38
C ALA A 453 -1.63 26.29 -1.20
N ALA A 454 -2.20 26.31 0.01
CA ALA A 454 -3.56 25.83 0.26
C ALA A 454 -4.60 26.71 -0.46
N ARG A 455 -4.43 28.04 -0.44
CA ARG A 455 -5.29 28.98 -1.19
C ARG A 455 -5.16 28.76 -2.70
N GLU A 456 -3.93 28.58 -3.19
CA GLU A 456 -3.69 28.29 -4.61
C GLU A 456 -4.35 26.98 -5.05
N LEU A 457 -4.16 25.89 -4.31
CA LEU A 457 -4.80 24.60 -4.59
C LEU A 457 -6.33 24.70 -4.57
N LEU A 458 -6.90 25.42 -3.60
CA LEU A 458 -8.34 25.62 -3.52
C LEU A 458 -8.87 26.43 -4.70
N SER A 459 -8.17 27.49 -5.12
CA SER A 459 -8.54 28.31 -6.28
C SER A 459 -8.55 27.52 -7.59
N ASN A 460 -7.64 26.54 -7.72
CA ASN A 460 -7.55 25.63 -8.85
C ASN A 460 -8.47 24.39 -8.71
N ARG A 461 -9.27 24.30 -7.64
CA ARG A 461 -10.14 23.15 -7.35
C ARG A 461 -9.38 21.81 -7.30
N LEU A 462 -8.23 21.80 -6.64
CA LEU A 462 -7.40 20.61 -6.46
C LEU A 462 -7.44 20.10 -5.01
N TYR A 463 -7.76 18.82 -4.80
CA TYR A 463 -7.75 18.16 -3.47
C TYR A 463 -8.60 18.87 -2.41
N TRP A 464 -9.73 19.42 -2.81
CA TRP A 464 -10.61 20.19 -1.94
C TRP A 464 -11.64 19.30 -1.24
N VAL A 465 -12.03 19.70 -0.02
CA VAL A 465 -13.10 19.09 0.78
C VAL A 465 -13.99 20.22 1.32
N GLN A 466 -15.23 20.30 0.83
CA GLN A 466 -16.20 21.26 1.34
C GLN A 466 -16.84 20.69 2.62
N ILE A 467 -16.79 21.46 3.70
CA ILE A 467 -17.41 21.09 4.98
C ILE A 467 -18.56 22.02 5.31
N GLY A 468 -19.45 21.57 6.21
CA GLY A 468 -20.48 22.42 6.81
C GLY A 468 -19.91 23.55 7.67
N GLU A 469 -20.78 24.43 8.13
CA GLU A 469 -20.39 25.59 8.95
C GLU A 469 -20.12 25.18 10.40
N PHE A 470 -18.91 24.69 10.64
CA PHE A 470 -18.38 24.42 11.97
C PHE A 470 -16.86 24.58 11.96
N GLU A 471 -16.29 24.82 13.13
CA GLU A 471 -14.84 24.91 13.28
C GLU A 471 -14.24 23.53 13.61
N PRO A 472 -13.42 22.92 12.72
CA PRO A 472 -12.82 21.62 13.00
C PRO A 472 -11.76 21.70 14.11
N LYS A 473 -11.75 20.72 15.02
CA LYS A 473 -10.69 20.56 16.03
C LYS A 473 -9.56 19.68 15.51
N ASN A 474 -9.67 18.36 15.70
CA ASN A 474 -8.64 17.38 15.31
C ASN A 474 -9.06 16.51 14.13
N LYS A 475 -10.36 16.33 13.94
CA LYS A 475 -10.96 15.41 12.99
C LYS A 475 -12.17 16.08 12.35
N ILE A 476 -12.37 15.81 11.07
CA ILE A 476 -13.60 16.08 10.33
C ILE A 476 -14.25 14.71 10.11
N PHE A 477 -15.48 14.56 10.55
CA PHE A 477 -16.27 13.35 10.32
C PHE A 477 -16.98 13.44 8.97
N ALA A 478 -17.25 12.30 8.35
CA ALA A 478 -17.94 12.23 7.06
C ALA A 478 -19.30 12.96 7.08
N SER A 479 -20.04 12.88 8.19
CA SER A 479 -21.28 13.64 8.43
C SER A 479 -21.14 15.17 8.32
N GLY A 480 -19.93 15.71 8.42
CA GLY A 480 -19.63 17.13 8.28
C GLY A 480 -19.10 17.53 6.90
N VAL A 481 -18.92 16.57 5.99
CA VAL A 481 -18.49 16.81 4.61
C VAL A 481 -19.72 17.00 3.73
N ILE A 482 -19.76 18.10 2.99
CA ILE A 482 -20.82 18.39 2.02
C ILE A 482 -20.46 17.79 0.66
N ASN A 483 -19.21 17.98 0.24
CA ASN A 483 -18.71 17.50 -1.04
C ASN A 483 -17.17 17.38 -1.01
N ALA A 484 -16.58 16.59 -1.89
CA ALA A 484 -15.13 16.40 -1.95
C ALA A 484 -14.66 16.07 -3.38
N ASP A 485 -13.40 16.39 -3.68
CA ASP A 485 -12.75 15.99 -4.93
C ASP A 485 -12.63 14.44 -5.03
N GLU A 486 -13.25 13.85 -6.05
CA GLU A 486 -13.26 12.40 -6.28
C GLU A 486 -11.86 11.80 -6.44
N LYS A 487 -10.85 12.60 -6.82
CA LYS A 487 -9.47 12.14 -6.97
C LYS A 487 -8.79 11.86 -5.64
N ILE A 488 -9.34 12.35 -4.52
CA ILE A 488 -8.76 12.18 -3.19
C ILE A 488 -8.67 10.69 -2.84
N ARG A 489 -7.50 10.28 -2.38
CA ARG A 489 -7.25 8.95 -1.81
C ARG A 489 -6.84 9.06 -0.34
N PRO A 490 -6.97 7.96 0.43
CA PRO A 490 -6.48 7.96 1.81
C PRO A 490 -4.99 8.31 1.88
N ASN A 491 -4.62 9.04 2.92
CA ASN A 491 -3.34 9.70 3.16
C ASN A 491 -2.97 10.87 2.21
N ASP A 492 -3.79 11.22 1.22
CA ASP A 492 -3.56 12.46 0.48
C ASP A 492 -3.70 13.67 1.40
N LEU A 493 -2.91 14.70 1.14
CA LEU A 493 -3.09 16.01 1.75
C LEU A 493 -4.25 16.71 1.06
N VAL A 494 -5.21 17.18 1.85
CA VAL A 494 -6.45 17.80 1.36
C VAL A 494 -6.66 19.17 1.99
N ILE A 495 -7.37 20.03 1.25
CA ILE A 495 -7.68 21.39 1.65
C ILE A 495 -9.16 21.43 2.00
N PHE A 496 -9.49 21.54 3.28
CA PHE A 496 -10.87 21.65 3.71
C PHE A 496 -11.29 23.11 3.80
N TYR A 497 -12.55 23.43 3.52
CA TYR A 497 -13.06 24.79 3.58
C TYR A 497 -14.57 24.88 3.86
N SER A 498 -14.98 25.97 4.51
CA SER A 498 -16.35 26.50 4.64
C SER A 498 -16.37 27.98 4.24
N SER A 499 -17.47 28.70 4.48
CA SER A 499 -17.51 30.15 4.28
C SER A 499 -16.63 30.95 5.24
N THR A 500 -16.24 30.38 6.39
CA THR A 500 -15.52 31.08 7.45
C THR A 500 -14.13 30.52 7.74
N ILE A 501 -13.87 29.26 7.38
CA ILE A 501 -12.61 28.60 7.71
C ILE A 501 -12.05 27.79 6.55
N MET A 502 -10.72 27.80 6.41
CA MET A 502 -9.97 26.97 5.48
C MET A 502 -8.85 26.28 6.24
N GLY A 503 -8.47 25.07 5.84
CA GLY A 503 -7.32 24.41 6.42
C GLY A 503 -6.81 23.25 5.61
N VAL A 504 -5.78 22.61 6.16
CA VAL A 504 -5.11 21.47 5.56
C VAL A 504 -5.23 20.27 6.51
N GLY A 505 -5.50 19.10 5.94
CA GLY A 505 -5.56 17.85 6.66
C GLY A 505 -5.07 16.66 5.83
N LEU A 506 -5.08 15.48 6.43
CA LEU A 506 -4.84 14.21 5.74
C LEU A 506 -6.15 13.45 5.59
N ALA A 507 -6.46 13.03 4.37
CA ALA A 507 -7.60 12.17 4.08
C ALA A 507 -7.44 10.80 4.77
N VAL A 508 -8.52 10.30 5.35
CA VAL A 508 -8.64 8.92 5.86
C VAL A 508 -9.52 8.07 4.92
N MET A 509 -10.37 8.74 4.16
CA MET A 509 -11.30 8.20 3.17
C MET A 509 -10.94 8.69 1.75
N SER A 510 -11.41 8.00 0.72
CA SER A 510 -11.43 8.56 -0.63
C SER A 510 -12.47 9.68 -0.71
N GLY A 511 -12.36 10.56 -1.72
CA GLY A 511 -13.33 11.65 -1.92
C GLY A 511 -14.77 11.14 -1.99
N LYS A 512 -14.98 10.06 -2.75
CA LYS A 512 -16.28 9.37 -2.87
C LYS A 512 -16.81 8.91 -1.51
N GLU A 513 -15.99 8.22 -0.71
CA GLU A 513 -16.38 7.74 0.61
C GLU A 513 -16.67 8.88 1.59
N MET A 514 -15.99 10.04 1.48
CA MET A 514 -16.27 11.19 2.34
C MET A 514 -17.69 11.73 2.16
N VAL A 515 -18.24 11.63 0.95
CA VAL A 515 -19.58 12.11 0.60
C VAL A 515 -20.65 11.04 0.86
N GLU A 516 -20.35 9.78 0.54
CA GLU A 516 -21.33 8.68 0.66
C GLU A 516 -21.49 8.14 2.10
N SER A 517 -20.48 8.33 2.96
CA SER A 517 -20.51 7.77 4.31
C SER A 517 -21.22 8.69 5.30
N GLU A 518 -22.18 8.16 6.05
CA GLU A 518 -22.87 8.95 7.09
C GLU A 518 -22.00 9.24 8.31
N LYS A 519 -20.96 8.43 8.59
CA LYS A 519 -20.09 8.54 9.77
C LYS A 519 -18.68 8.05 9.46
N GLY A 520 -17.79 8.17 10.44
CA GLY A 520 -16.37 7.85 10.32
C GLY A 520 -15.51 9.10 10.15
N VAL A 521 -14.20 8.95 10.30
CA VAL A 521 -13.27 10.07 10.15
C VAL A 521 -12.95 10.25 8.67
N ALA A 522 -13.28 11.40 8.11
CA ALA A 522 -12.97 11.76 6.73
C ALA A 522 -11.57 12.39 6.62
N VAL A 523 -11.26 13.36 7.49
CA VAL A 523 -9.99 14.10 7.47
C VAL A 523 -9.40 14.23 8.87
N ARG A 524 -8.08 14.02 9.01
CA ARG A 524 -7.30 14.39 10.20
C ARG A 524 -6.72 15.78 10.00
N VAL A 525 -7.19 16.75 10.79
CA VAL A 525 -6.83 18.17 10.67
C VAL A 525 -5.37 18.38 11.07
N LYS A 526 -4.61 19.13 10.27
CA LYS A 526 -3.22 19.53 10.59
C LYS A 526 -3.13 20.99 11.00
N ARG A 527 -3.81 21.88 10.28
CA ARG A 527 -3.78 23.34 10.48
C ARG A 527 -4.99 23.99 9.82
N LYS A 528 -5.33 25.20 10.26
CA LYS A 528 -6.48 25.98 9.79
C LYS A 528 -6.23 27.48 9.92
N TRP A 529 -6.92 28.25 9.10
CA TRP A 529 -6.86 29.70 8.98
C TRP A 529 -8.27 30.24 8.74
N PRO A 530 -8.57 31.48 9.17
CA PRO A 530 -9.79 32.16 8.74
C PRO A 530 -9.76 32.38 7.22
N VAL A 531 -10.93 32.30 6.58
CA VAL A 531 -11.08 32.51 5.13
C VAL A 531 -10.85 33.96 4.75
#